data_AF-A0A6A5WQC4-F1
#
_entry.id   AF-A0A6A5WQC4-F1
#
_cell.length_a   1.000
_cell.length_b   1.000
_cell.length_c   1.000
_cell.angle_alpha   90.00
_cell.angle_beta   90.00
_cell.angle_gamma   90.00
#
_symmetry.space_group_name_H-M   'P 1'
#
loop_
_entity.id
_entity.type
_entity.pdbx_description
1 polymer ?
#
loop_
_entity_poly.entity_id
_entity_poly.type
_entity_poly.pdbx_seq_one_letter_code
_entity_poly.pdbx_strand_id
1 'polypeptide(L)'
;MVATNKENGEIIRPDIRSYAAEFNVPGAAQPTPQNETLSPLQGASQKDGAASEVAMSDAEDKIDRSVGPSNQDEEVFENASLAGIEKVIAKSTYDAIRRVTVDGGLKVAVTMVFPRWGGPVQCLMSLDVCERDVKWLAKTLFNANVKWVDQVLHVPLAGGITLTIPNSEATLKGVPGEAIIEVFGHEIHKAIIECPIRKRELTEGKHLTECVSMILMKNGGIINLSLGLEQGLRIQEKLYT
;
A
#
# COMPACT_ATOMS: atom_id res chain seq x y z
N MET A 1 -11.54 -10.16 1.28
CA MET A 1 -12.47 -10.82 0.34
C MET A 1 -12.07 -10.32 -1.04
N VAL A 2 -11.27 -11.10 -1.79
CA VAL A 2 -10.78 -10.70 -3.10
C VAL A 2 -11.97 -10.65 -4.05
N ALA A 3 -12.35 -9.46 -4.50
CA ALA A 3 -13.37 -9.33 -5.52
C ALA A 3 -12.79 -9.89 -6.82
N THR A 4 -13.42 -10.93 -7.35
CA THR A 4 -13.14 -11.41 -8.70
C THR A 4 -14.26 -10.93 -9.59
N ASN A 5 -13.93 -10.44 -10.78
CA ASN A 5 -14.94 -10.15 -11.77
C ASN A 5 -15.58 -11.49 -12.17
N LYS A 6 -16.90 -11.60 -11.94
CA LYS A 6 -17.66 -12.83 -12.15
C LYS A 6 -17.69 -13.27 -13.62
N GLU A 7 -17.41 -12.38 -14.57
CA GLU A 7 -17.49 -12.68 -16.00
C GLU A 7 -16.20 -13.29 -16.58
N ASN A 8 -15.03 -12.93 -16.07
CA ASN A 8 -13.75 -13.36 -16.64
C ASN A 8 -12.78 -13.98 -15.63
N GLY A 9 -13.12 -14.02 -14.34
CA GLY A 9 -12.25 -14.54 -13.30
C GLY A 9 -11.02 -13.67 -13.03
N GLU A 10 -10.96 -12.45 -13.59
CA GLU A 10 -9.89 -11.51 -13.25
C GLU A 10 -10.01 -11.09 -11.80
N ILE A 11 -8.87 -11.09 -11.13
CA ILE A 11 -8.72 -10.53 -9.79
C ILE A 11 -8.93 -9.03 -9.93
N ILE A 12 -10.03 -8.51 -9.35
CA ILE A 12 -10.21 -7.07 -9.21
C ILE A 12 -9.16 -6.65 -8.20
N ARG A 13 -8.09 -6.04 -8.72
CA ARG A 13 -7.02 -5.47 -7.89
C ARG A 13 -7.67 -4.39 -7.02
N PRO A 14 -7.51 -4.45 -5.69
CA PRO A 14 -7.96 -3.36 -4.83
C PRO A 14 -7.39 -2.05 -5.35
N ASP A 15 -8.23 -1.02 -5.42
CA ASP A 15 -7.82 0.33 -5.77
C ASP A 15 -6.58 0.68 -4.96
N ILE A 16 -5.49 1.09 -5.61
CA ILE A 16 -4.23 1.34 -4.91
C ILE A 16 -4.40 2.38 -3.78
N ARG A 17 -5.40 3.27 -3.92
CA ARG A 17 -5.82 4.22 -2.89
C ARG A 17 -6.18 3.57 -1.56
N SER A 18 -6.68 2.33 -1.56
CA SER A 18 -6.99 1.60 -0.32
C SER A 18 -5.73 1.23 0.47
N TYR A 19 -4.60 0.97 -0.19
CA TYR A 19 -3.35 0.65 0.50
C TYR A 19 -2.70 1.84 1.18
N ALA A 20 -2.98 3.05 0.70
CA ALA A 20 -2.42 4.24 1.31
C ALA A 20 -3.02 4.56 2.69
N ALA A 21 -4.24 4.07 2.97
CA ALA A 21 -4.84 4.11 4.30
C ALA A 21 -4.10 3.19 5.31
N GLU A 22 -3.47 2.10 4.86
CA GLU A 22 -2.77 1.13 5.72
C GLU A 22 -1.39 1.60 6.20
N PHE A 23 -0.89 2.73 5.69
CA PHE A 23 0.34 3.37 6.18
C PHE A 23 0.10 4.30 7.37
N ASN A 24 -1.13 4.33 7.91
CA ASN A 24 -1.48 5.01 9.15
C ASN A 24 -0.99 6.47 9.18
N VAL A 25 -1.20 7.18 8.08
CA VAL A 25 -0.84 8.60 7.94
C VAL A 25 -1.75 9.41 8.86
N PRO A 26 -1.23 10.12 9.88
CA PRO A 26 -2.05 11.00 10.70
C PRO A 26 -2.66 12.08 9.80
N GLY A 27 -3.99 12.08 9.65
CA GLY A 27 -4.73 13.05 8.83
C GLY A 27 -5.35 12.52 7.52
N ALA A 28 -5.14 11.25 7.17
CA ALA A 28 -5.94 10.62 6.12
C ALA A 28 -7.36 10.36 6.65
N ALA A 29 -8.38 10.95 6.01
CA ALA A 29 -9.77 10.70 6.37
C ALA A 29 -10.05 9.19 6.24
N GLN A 30 -10.40 8.54 7.35
CA GLN A 30 -10.87 7.17 7.30
C GLN A 30 -12.15 7.12 6.46
N PRO A 31 -12.31 6.15 5.54
CA PRO A 31 -13.58 5.95 4.86
C PRO A 31 -14.65 5.71 5.92
N THR A 32 -15.67 6.56 5.90
CA THR A 32 -16.76 6.55 6.87
C THR A 32 -17.43 5.18 6.81
N PRO A 33 -17.62 4.47 7.95
CA PRO A 33 -18.42 3.26 7.97
C PRO A 33 -19.81 3.62 7.42
N GLN A 34 -20.25 2.91 6.37
CA GLN A 34 -21.65 2.97 5.96
C GLN A 34 -22.47 2.37 7.10
N ASN A 35 -23.07 3.24 7.91
CA ASN A 35 -23.91 2.88 9.04
C ASN A 35 -25.15 2.11 8.54
N GLU A 36 -25.22 0.82 8.87
CA GLU A 36 -26.49 0.12 8.95
C GLU A 36 -27.33 0.79 10.04
N THR A 37 -28.53 1.19 9.65
CA THR A 37 -29.50 1.90 10.47
C THR A 37 -30.06 0.96 11.53
N LEU A 38 -29.66 1.17 12.79
CA LEU A 38 -30.36 0.64 13.96
C LEU A 38 -30.98 1.80 14.75
N SER A 39 -32.30 1.74 14.89
CA SER A 39 -33.15 2.71 15.56
C SER A 39 -32.76 2.94 17.03
N PRO A 40 -32.82 4.18 17.56
CA PRO A 40 -32.67 4.44 18.98
C PRO A 40 -34.01 4.41 19.74
N LEU A 41 -34.00 3.72 20.88
CA LEU A 41 -34.98 3.80 21.95
C LEU A 41 -34.88 5.16 22.66
N GLN A 42 -36.04 5.79 22.88
CA GLN A 42 -36.21 7.05 23.59
C GLN A 42 -35.91 6.92 25.09
N GLY A 43 -35.20 7.90 25.63
CA GLY A 43 -35.06 8.14 27.06
C GLY A 43 -34.95 9.63 27.34
N ALA A 44 -36.02 10.22 27.87
CA ALA A 44 -36.11 11.63 28.23
C ALA A 44 -35.36 11.91 29.55
N SER A 45 -34.63 13.02 29.63
CA SER A 45 -34.54 13.79 30.87
C SER A 45 -34.15 15.25 30.59
N GLN A 46 -35.01 16.11 31.10
CA GLN A 46 -35.04 17.56 31.05
C GLN A 46 -34.16 18.15 32.17
N LYS A 47 -33.47 19.27 31.92
CA LYS A 47 -33.19 20.29 32.95
C LYS A 47 -32.74 21.62 32.35
N ASP A 48 -33.43 22.66 32.82
CA ASP A 48 -33.32 24.07 32.51
C ASP A 48 -32.03 24.72 33.01
N GLY A 49 -31.66 25.88 32.45
CA GLY A 49 -30.93 26.89 33.22
C GLY A 49 -30.10 27.93 32.46
N ALA A 50 -30.72 29.09 32.25
CA ALA A 50 -30.15 30.45 32.31
C ALA A 50 -29.31 31.02 31.15
N ALA A 51 -29.80 32.17 30.70
CA ALA A 51 -29.30 33.04 29.65
C ALA A 51 -28.14 33.95 30.12
N SER A 52 -27.33 34.41 29.15
CA SER A 52 -26.86 35.80 29.15
C SER A 52 -26.61 36.27 27.72
N GLU A 53 -27.14 37.46 27.48
CA GLU A 53 -27.22 38.22 26.24
C GLU A 53 -26.02 39.18 26.16
N VAL A 54 -25.26 39.23 25.04
CA VAL A 54 -24.45 40.41 24.67
C VAL A 54 -24.27 40.52 23.14
N ALA A 55 -24.92 41.56 22.61
CA ALA A 55 -24.55 42.51 21.55
C ALA A 55 -23.98 42.06 20.19
N MET A 56 -24.69 42.55 19.17
CA MET A 56 -24.35 42.68 17.75
C MET A 56 -23.16 43.62 17.49
N SER A 57 -22.38 43.28 16.47
CA SER A 57 -21.77 44.26 15.57
C SER A 57 -21.57 43.63 14.18
N ASP A 58 -22.24 44.21 13.18
CA ASP A 58 -22.11 43.94 11.76
C ASP A 58 -20.70 44.29 11.23
N ALA A 59 -20.14 43.44 10.36
CA ALA A 59 -19.34 43.86 9.21
C ALA A 59 -19.03 42.70 8.24
N GLU A 60 -19.65 42.80 7.06
CA GLU A 60 -19.04 42.58 5.72
C GLU A 60 -18.58 41.17 5.30
N ASP A 61 -19.56 40.48 4.69
CA ASP A 61 -19.51 39.86 3.36
C ASP A 61 -18.12 39.75 2.69
N LYS A 62 -17.62 38.51 2.57
CA LYS A 62 -16.63 38.16 1.54
C LYS A 62 -16.60 36.65 1.26
N ILE A 63 -17.41 36.28 0.27
CA ILE A 63 -17.11 35.27 -0.76
C ILE A 63 -16.67 33.90 -0.21
N ASP A 64 -17.67 33.08 0.11
CA ASP A 64 -17.54 31.64 0.23
C ASP A 64 -17.34 31.03 -1.17
N ARG A 65 -16.08 31.02 -1.63
CA ARG A 65 -15.67 30.14 -2.74
C ARG A 65 -15.48 28.76 -2.14
N SER A 66 -16.56 27.97 -2.13
CA SER A 66 -16.45 26.52 -2.01
C SER A 66 -15.59 26.02 -3.18
N VAL A 67 -14.29 25.89 -2.95
CA VAL A 67 -13.39 25.15 -3.82
C VAL A 67 -13.89 23.71 -3.72
N GLY A 68 -14.72 23.31 -4.68
CA GLY A 68 -15.08 21.91 -4.84
C GLY A 68 -13.79 21.09 -4.90
N PRO A 69 -13.76 19.86 -4.33
CA PRO A 69 -12.56 19.06 -4.29
C PRO A 69 -12.04 18.93 -5.72
N SER A 70 -10.92 19.61 -6.01
CA SER A 70 -10.20 19.39 -7.24
C SER A 70 -9.84 17.91 -7.24
N ASN A 71 -10.41 17.14 -8.16
CA ASN A 71 -9.97 15.78 -8.42
C ASN A 71 -8.51 15.91 -8.88
N GLN A 72 -7.59 15.84 -7.91
CA GLN A 72 -6.17 15.86 -8.19
C GLN A 72 -5.83 14.46 -8.67
N ASP A 73 -5.90 14.28 -9.98
CA ASP A 73 -5.58 13.02 -10.62
C ASP A 73 -4.17 12.60 -10.21
N GLU A 74 -4.08 11.46 -9.51
CA GLU A 74 -2.84 10.80 -9.16
C GLU A 74 -2.17 10.31 -10.44
N GLU A 75 -0.85 10.43 -10.51
CA GLU A 75 -0.11 9.90 -11.65
C GLU A 75 0.18 8.42 -11.42
N VAL A 76 -0.46 7.57 -12.22
CA VAL A 76 -0.38 6.11 -12.14
C VAL A 76 0.26 5.58 -13.41
N PHE A 77 1.34 4.81 -13.26
CA PHE A 77 2.00 4.10 -14.34
C PHE A 77 1.82 2.61 -14.11
N GLU A 78 1.35 1.89 -15.12
CA GLU A 78 1.07 0.46 -15.02
C GLU A 78 1.79 -0.32 -16.10
N ASN A 79 2.19 -1.53 -15.74
CA ASN A 79 2.77 -2.53 -16.62
C ASN A 79 4.11 -2.07 -17.22
N ALA A 80 5.19 -2.31 -16.48
CA ALA A 80 6.55 -1.97 -16.89
C ALA A 80 7.02 -2.81 -18.11
N SER A 81 7.96 -2.27 -18.87
CA SER A 81 8.60 -2.98 -19.98
C SER A 81 9.55 -4.06 -19.45
N LEU A 82 9.71 -5.16 -20.20
CA LEU A 82 10.63 -6.25 -19.84
C LEU A 82 12.08 -5.75 -19.75
N ALA A 83 12.49 -4.91 -20.70
CA ALA A 83 13.83 -4.32 -20.71
C ALA A 83 14.04 -3.30 -19.57
N GLY A 84 12.98 -2.60 -19.15
CA GLY A 84 13.04 -1.64 -18.06
C GLY A 84 13.26 -2.30 -16.71
N ILE A 85 12.49 -3.35 -16.40
CA ILE A 85 12.58 -4.05 -15.12
C ILE A 85 13.94 -4.75 -14.92
N GLU A 86 14.54 -5.28 -15.98
CA GLU A 86 15.86 -5.91 -15.95
C GLU A 86 16.99 -4.93 -15.55
N LYS A 87 16.77 -3.63 -15.75
CA LYS A 87 17.72 -2.57 -15.34
C LYS A 87 17.59 -2.17 -13.87
N VAL A 88 16.42 -2.41 -13.27
CA VAL A 88 16.06 -1.89 -11.94
C VAL A 88 16.10 -2.98 -10.88
N ILE A 89 15.65 -4.19 -11.21
CA ILE A 89 15.49 -5.30 -10.26
C ILE A 89 16.45 -6.43 -10.59
N ALA A 90 16.99 -7.07 -9.55
CA ALA A 90 17.83 -8.24 -9.68
C ALA A 90 17.12 -9.37 -10.44
N LYS A 91 17.87 -10.10 -11.27
CA LYS A 91 17.34 -11.16 -12.13
C LYS A 91 16.56 -12.23 -11.37
N SER A 92 16.99 -12.59 -10.16
CA SER A 92 16.31 -13.56 -9.29
C SER A 92 14.87 -13.15 -8.95
N THR A 93 14.61 -11.86 -8.79
CA THR A 93 13.30 -11.31 -8.44
C THR A 93 12.47 -10.97 -9.68
N TYR A 94 13.11 -10.63 -10.79
CA TYR A 94 12.43 -10.38 -12.06
C TYR A 94 11.51 -11.54 -12.49
N ASP A 95 12.00 -12.77 -12.42
CA ASP A 95 11.22 -13.96 -12.83
C ASP A 95 10.07 -14.31 -11.85
N ALA A 96 10.07 -13.70 -10.66
CA ALA A 96 9.00 -13.84 -9.68
C ALA A 96 7.82 -12.89 -9.95
N ILE A 97 8.04 -11.80 -10.68
CA ILE A 97 7.00 -10.83 -10.98
C ILE A 97 6.12 -11.36 -12.13
N ARG A 98 4.81 -11.23 -11.97
CA ARG A 98 3.82 -11.69 -12.94
C ARG A 98 3.99 -10.94 -14.26
N ARG A 99 3.96 -11.70 -15.36
CA ARG A 99 3.90 -11.13 -16.71
C ARG A 99 2.45 -11.02 -17.15
N VAL A 100 2.13 -9.95 -17.87
CA VAL A 100 0.78 -9.64 -18.36
C VAL A 100 0.84 -9.26 -19.83
N THR A 101 -0.23 -9.57 -20.57
CA THR A 101 -0.35 -9.16 -21.97
C THR A 101 -1.16 -7.88 -22.05
N VAL A 102 -0.56 -6.82 -22.61
CA VAL A 102 -1.19 -5.51 -22.80
C VAL A 102 -0.99 -5.11 -24.25
N ASP A 103 -2.09 -4.84 -24.97
CA ASP A 103 -2.08 -4.49 -26.40
C ASP A 103 -1.32 -5.49 -27.28
N GLY A 104 -1.38 -6.78 -26.94
CA GLY A 104 -0.68 -7.86 -27.64
C GLY A 104 0.82 -7.99 -27.30
N GLY A 105 1.37 -7.09 -26.49
CA GLY A 105 2.75 -7.14 -25.99
C GLY A 105 2.87 -7.74 -24.59
N LEU A 106 3.95 -8.44 -24.31
CA LEU A 106 4.25 -8.96 -22.97
C LEU A 106 4.91 -7.87 -22.12
N LYS A 107 4.32 -7.58 -20.96
CA LYS A 107 4.78 -6.60 -19.97
C LYS A 107 4.88 -7.24 -18.58
N VAL A 108 5.40 -6.50 -17.61
CA VAL A 108 5.57 -6.95 -16.22
C VAL A 108 4.60 -6.20 -15.32
N ALA A 109 3.88 -6.92 -14.45
CA ALA A 109 2.85 -6.39 -13.57
C ALA A 109 3.46 -5.59 -12.40
N VAL A 110 4.00 -4.44 -12.75
CA VAL A 110 4.50 -3.41 -11.86
C VAL A 110 3.61 -2.19 -12.01
N THR A 111 3.26 -1.58 -10.90
CA THR A 111 2.54 -0.31 -10.86
C THR A 111 3.35 0.69 -10.05
N MET A 112 3.44 1.93 -10.54
CA MET A 112 4.01 3.06 -9.78
C MET A 112 2.98 4.16 -9.65
N VAL A 113 2.85 4.72 -8.45
CA VAL A 113 1.95 5.83 -8.16
C VAL A 113 2.70 6.93 -7.46
N PHE A 114 2.45 8.17 -7.89
CA PHE A 114 2.97 9.38 -7.30
C PHE A 114 1.82 10.17 -6.65
N PRO A 115 1.56 9.92 -5.36
CA PRO A 115 0.59 10.69 -4.56
C PRO A 115 0.83 12.20 -4.64
N ARG A 116 -0.22 12.96 -4.99
CA ARG A 116 -0.19 14.44 -4.92
C ARG A 116 -0.64 14.99 -3.57
N TRP A 117 -1.28 14.15 -2.77
CA TRP A 117 -1.66 14.45 -1.41
C TRP A 117 -0.41 14.40 -0.54
N GLY A 118 -0.13 15.48 0.21
CA GLY A 118 1.13 15.72 0.94
C GLY A 118 1.43 14.78 2.12
N GLY A 119 1.24 13.48 1.93
CA GLY A 119 1.56 12.42 2.87
C GLY A 119 3.04 12.03 2.87
N PRO A 120 3.42 11.10 3.77
CA PRO A 120 4.80 10.65 3.92
C PRO A 120 5.26 9.71 2.78
N VAL A 121 4.32 9.08 2.07
CA VAL A 121 4.58 8.26 0.87
C VAL A 121 4.60 9.19 -0.33
N GLN A 122 5.77 9.35 -0.96
CA GLN A 122 5.93 10.22 -2.13
C GLN A 122 5.89 9.45 -3.46
N CYS A 123 6.24 8.17 -3.42
CA CYS A 123 6.21 7.26 -4.54
C CYS A 123 5.92 5.86 -3.99
N LEU A 124 4.86 5.22 -4.49
CA LEU A 124 4.52 3.84 -4.18
C LEU A 124 4.79 2.99 -5.41
N MET A 125 5.57 1.92 -5.25
CA MET A 125 5.80 0.92 -6.30
C MET A 125 5.26 -0.42 -5.83
N SER A 126 4.38 -1.03 -6.63
CA SER A 126 3.73 -2.30 -6.34
C SER A 126 4.13 -3.35 -7.37
N LEU A 127 4.48 -4.54 -6.90
CA LEU A 127 4.91 -5.69 -7.72
C LEU A 127 3.90 -6.82 -7.50
N ASP A 128 3.22 -7.28 -8.55
CA ASP A 128 2.37 -8.48 -8.49
C ASP A 128 3.25 -9.72 -8.68
N VAL A 129 3.29 -10.59 -7.67
CA VAL A 129 4.19 -11.73 -7.57
C VAL A 129 3.43 -13.02 -7.85
N CYS A 130 4.08 -13.94 -8.59
CA CYS A 130 3.55 -15.27 -8.87
C CYS A 130 3.48 -16.14 -7.61
N GLU A 131 2.44 -16.97 -7.49
CA GLU A 131 2.22 -17.88 -6.35
C GLU A 131 3.44 -18.74 -6.01
N ARG A 132 4.11 -19.29 -7.04
CA ARG A 132 5.29 -20.16 -6.90
C ARG A 132 6.45 -19.49 -6.15
N ASP A 133 6.54 -18.16 -6.22
CA ASP A 133 7.67 -17.38 -5.70
C ASP A 133 7.34 -16.69 -4.36
N VAL A 134 6.07 -16.66 -3.95
CA VAL A 134 5.60 -16.03 -2.69
C VAL A 134 6.35 -16.59 -1.49
N LYS A 135 6.50 -17.90 -1.41
CA LYS A 135 7.17 -18.56 -0.27
C LYS A 135 8.65 -18.15 -0.16
N TRP A 136 9.34 -18.08 -1.30
CA TRP A 136 10.74 -17.67 -1.33
C TRP A 136 10.87 -16.19 -0.94
N LEU A 137 10.07 -15.30 -1.52
CA LEU A 137 10.10 -13.87 -1.20
C LEU A 137 9.74 -13.58 0.26
N ALA A 138 8.69 -14.22 0.80
CA ALA A 138 8.33 -14.09 2.21
C ALA A 138 9.48 -14.52 3.13
N LYS A 139 10.19 -15.58 2.77
CA LYS A 139 11.33 -16.09 3.53
C LYS A 139 12.55 -15.15 3.42
N THR A 140 12.90 -14.70 2.22
CA THR A 140 14.09 -13.88 2.01
C THR A 140 13.92 -12.47 2.57
N LEU A 141 12.76 -11.83 2.36
CA LEU A 141 12.51 -10.46 2.82
C LEU A 141 12.17 -10.38 4.32
N PHE A 142 11.30 -11.27 4.81
CA PHE A 142 10.71 -11.13 6.14
C PHE A 142 11.15 -12.24 7.11
N ASN A 143 12.05 -13.13 6.68
CA ASN A 143 12.40 -14.35 7.41
C ASN A 143 11.17 -15.24 7.74
N ALA A 144 10.06 -15.06 7.03
CA ALA A 144 8.78 -15.70 7.32
C ALA A 144 8.62 -16.99 6.52
N ASN A 145 8.34 -18.10 7.21
CA ASN A 145 7.90 -19.32 6.54
C ASN A 145 6.39 -19.25 6.34
N VAL A 146 5.93 -19.39 5.11
CA VAL A 146 4.50 -19.34 4.79
C VAL A 146 4.09 -20.58 4.00
N LYS A 147 2.88 -21.08 4.26
CA LYS A 147 2.30 -22.21 3.53
C LYS A 147 0.78 -22.03 3.43
N TRP A 148 0.25 -22.20 2.24
CA TRP A 148 -1.20 -22.32 2.03
C TRP A 148 -1.63 -23.79 2.12
N VAL A 149 -2.69 -24.07 2.89
CA VAL A 149 -3.34 -25.38 2.99
C VAL A 149 -4.84 -25.14 2.98
N ASP A 150 -5.57 -25.69 1.99
CA ASP A 150 -7.03 -25.61 1.90
C ASP A 150 -7.62 -24.21 2.18
N GLN A 151 -6.97 -23.17 1.60
CA GLN A 151 -7.36 -21.75 1.73
C GLN A 151 -7.06 -21.08 3.08
N VAL A 152 -6.33 -21.78 3.96
CA VAL A 152 -5.79 -21.23 5.20
C VAL A 152 -4.31 -20.95 5.01
N LEU A 153 -3.89 -19.73 5.35
CA LEU A 153 -2.48 -19.38 5.42
C LEU A 153 -1.93 -19.83 6.78
N HIS A 154 -0.89 -20.67 6.74
CA HIS A 154 -0.14 -21.13 7.90
C HIS A 154 1.20 -20.40 7.95
N VAL A 155 1.48 -19.76 9.09
CA VAL A 155 2.75 -19.09 9.38
C VAL A 155 3.36 -19.70 10.64
N PRO A 156 4.31 -20.64 10.51
CA PRO A 156 5.04 -21.17 11.64
C PRO A 156 5.86 -20.08 12.33
N LEU A 157 5.67 -19.95 13.63
CA LEU A 157 6.39 -19.05 14.51
C LEU A 157 7.45 -19.82 15.31
N ALA A 158 8.34 -19.09 15.98
CA ALA A 158 9.30 -19.68 16.89
C ALA A 158 8.58 -20.45 18.03
N GLY A 159 9.17 -21.56 18.48
CA GLY A 159 8.59 -22.39 19.54
C GLY A 159 7.53 -23.39 19.08
N GLY A 160 7.38 -23.62 17.77
CA GLY A 160 6.47 -24.62 17.21
C GLY A 160 5.01 -24.18 17.09
N ILE A 161 4.69 -22.95 17.51
CA ILE A 161 3.37 -22.34 17.33
C ILE A 161 3.15 -22.06 15.84
N THR A 162 1.95 -22.31 15.34
CA THR A 162 1.57 -21.94 13.97
C THR A 162 0.39 -20.98 14.02
N LEU A 163 0.58 -19.79 13.44
CA LEU A 163 -0.51 -18.85 13.21
C LEU A 163 -1.30 -19.31 11.98
N THR A 164 -2.62 -19.42 12.12
CA THR A 164 -3.52 -19.80 11.03
C THR A 164 -4.44 -18.63 10.70
N ILE A 165 -4.51 -18.27 9.43
CA ILE A 165 -5.24 -17.11 8.93
C ILE A 165 -6.22 -17.63 7.86
N PRO A 166 -7.51 -17.86 8.22
CA PRO A 166 -8.48 -18.43 7.29
C PRO A 166 -9.02 -17.38 6.32
N ASN A 167 -9.16 -17.72 5.03
CA ASN A 167 -9.83 -16.91 4.00
C ASN A 167 -9.39 -15.44 3.92
N SER A 168 -8.19 -15.12 4.41
CA SER A 168 -7.77 -13.74 4.63
C SER A 168 -6.43 -13.47 3.98
N GLU A 169 -6.26 -12.21 3.61
CA GLU A 169 -4.98 -11.64 3.24
C GLU A 169 -4.15 -11.38 4.51
N ALA A 170 -2.84 -11.53 4.42
CA ALA A 170 -1.94 -11.20 5.51
C ALA A 170 -0.84 -10.29 5.01
N THR A 171 -0.56 -9.23 5.75
CA THR A 171 0.48 -8.26 5.39
C THR A 171 1.71 -8.49 6.25
N LEU A 172 2.84 -8.78 5.61
CA LEU A 172 4.16 -8.81 6.23
C LEU A 172 4.79 -7.42 6.11
N LYS A 173 5.37 -6.92 7.20
CA LYS A 173 6.12 -5.65 7.28
C LYS A 173 7.39 -5.86 8.10
N GLY A 174 8.35 -4.96 7.96
CA GLY A 174 9.61 -5.01 8.70
C GLY A 174 10.67 -5.83 7.97
N VAL A 175 11.39 -5.18 7.07
CA VAL A 175 12.43 -5.80 6.24
C VAL A 175 13.80 -5.21 6.61
N PRO A 176 14.85 -6.02 6.77
CA PRO A 176 16.19 -5.51 7.00
C PRO A 176 16.83 -5.00 5.68
N GLY A 177 17.71 -4.00 5.76
CA GLY A 177 18.27 -3.34 4.57
C GLY A 177 19.04 -4.29 3.65
N GLU A 178 19.76 -5.24 4.24
CA GLU A 178 20.50 -6.28 3.51
C GLU A 178 19.59 -7.17 2.66
N ALA A 179 18.40 -7.54 3.15
CA ALA A 179 17.44 -8.33 2.39
C ALA A 179 16.85 -7.54 1.21
N ILE A 180 16.67 -6.21 1.38
CA ILE A 180 16.25 -5.33 0.29
C ILE A 180 17.31 -5.30 -0.81
N ILE A 181 18.59 -5.19 -0.46
CA ILE A 181 19.69 -5.23 -1.42
C ILE A 181 19.75 -6.58 -2.14
N GLU A 182 19.61 -7.69 -1.39
CA GLU A 182 19.65 -9.03 -1.96
C GLU A 182 18.52 -9.26 -2.98
N VAL A 183 17.30 -8.83 -2.66
CA VAL A 183 16.12 -9.10 -3.49
C VAL A 183 15.95 -8.07 -4.60
N PHE A 184 16.07 -6.78 -4.29
CA PHE A 184 15.77 -5.70 -5.24
C PHE A 184 17.00 -5.00 -5.80
N GLY A 185 18.15 -5.15 -5.17
CA GLY A 185 19.38 -4.47 -5.57
C GLY A 185 19.58 -3.11 -4.89
N HIS A 186 20.77 -2.55 -5.12
CA HIS A 186 21.20 -1.30 -4.48
C HIS A 186 20.38 -0.08 -4.88
N GLU A 187 19.85 -0.04 -6.11
CA GLU A 187 19.09 1.11 -6.60
C GLU A 187 17.78 1.30 -5.83
N ILE A 188 16.99 0.22 -5.68
CA ILE A 188 15.75 0.23 -4.88
C ILE A 188 16.08 0.51 -3.41
N HIS A 189 17.12 -0.12 -2.86
CA HIS A 189 17.53 0.14 -1.48
C HIS A 189 17.87 1.63 -1.24
N LYS A 190 18.59 2.26 -2.18
CA LYS A 190 18.89 3.70 -2.12
C LYS A 190 17.62 4.55 -2.17
N ALA A 191 16.69 4.21 -3.07
CA ALA A 191 15.40 4.89 -3.18
C ALA A 191 14.57 4.80 -1.87
N ILE A 192 14.64 3.67 -1.17
CA ILE A 192 14.00 3.46 0.14
C ILE A 192 14.69 4.30 1.22
N ILE A 193 16.03 4.34 1.28
CA ILE A 193 16.76 5.17 2.26
C ILE A 193 16.39 6.66 2.13
N GLU A 194 16.15 7.13 0.91
CA GLU A 194 15.78 8.52 0.65
C GLU A 194 14.32 8.83 1.03
N CYS A 195 13.48 7.81 1.19
CA CYS A 195 12.07 7.92 1.59
C CYS A 195 11.92 8.61 2.97
N PRO A 196 11.01 9.59 3.12
CA PRO A 196 10.75 10.24 4.40
C PRO A 196 10.39 9.27 5.54
N ILE A 197 9.67 8.19 5.22
CA ILE A 197 9.31 7.14 6.19
C ILE A 197 10.57 6.47 6.73
N ARG A 198 11.47 6.01 5.85
CA ARG A 198 12.72 5.35 6.27
C ARG A 198 13.62 6.27 7.09
N LYS A 199 13.73 7.54 6.70
CA LYS A 199 14.50 8.53 7.47
C LYS A 199 13.97 8.65 8.90
N ARG A 200 12.65 8.72 9.07
CA ARG A 200 12.01 8.74 10.39
C ARG A 200 12.30 7.47 11.19
N GLU A 201 12.11 6.30 10.60
CA GLU A 201 12.43 5.02 11.25
C GLU A 201 13.86 4.98 11.78
N LEU A 202 14.83 5.44 10.98
CA LEU A 202 16.23 5.50 11.39
C LEU A 202 16.44 6.46 12.57
N THR A 203 15.78 7.62 12.59
CA THR A 203 15.81 8.54 13.74
C THR A 203 15.18 7.94 15.00
N GLU A 204 14.21 7.03 14.83
CA GLU A 204 13.57 6.27 15.92
C GLU A 204 14.40 5.04 16.35
N GLY A 205 15.56 4.79 15.73
CA GLY A 205 16.40 3.62 16.02
C GLY A 205 15.86 2.30 15.46
N LYS A 206 14.90 2.33 14.53
CA LYS A 206 14.36 1.13 13.89
C LYS A 206 15.31 0.60 12.81
N HIS A 207 15.84 -0.59 13.04
CA HIS A 207 16.71 -1.26 12.06
C HIS A 207 15.93 -1.88 10.90
N LEU A 208 14.75 -2.43 11.18
CA LEU A 208 13.83 -2.98 10.17
C LEU A 208 12.93 -1.87 9.61
N THR A 209 12.67 -1.88 8.30
CA THR A 209 11.83 -0.89 7.64
C THR A 209 10.45 -1.42 7.29
N GLU A 210 9.43 -0.59 7.46
CA GLU A 210 8.07 -0.81 6.97
C GLU A 210 7.86 -0.20 5.57
N CYS A 211 8.87 0.45 4.99
CA CYS A 211 8.83 0.92 3.61
C CYS A 211 8.71 -0.23 2.59
N VAL A 212 8.94 -1.47 3.02
CA VAL A 212 8.68 -2.68 2.25
C VAL A 212 7.63 -3.49 2.98
N SER A 213 6.58 -3.86 2.26
CA SER A 213 5.55 -4.76 2.76
C SER A 213 5.14 -5.76 1.70
N MET A 214 4.59 -6.90 2.14
CA MET A 214 4.08 -7.93 1.24
C MET A 214 2.70 -8.37 1.70
N ILE A 215 1.73 -8.29 0.80
CA ILE A 215 0.37 -8.79 1.01
C ILE A 215 0.31 -10.19 0.41
N LEU A 216 0.08 -11.17 1.27
CA LEU A 216 -0.02 -12.57 0.90
C LEU A 216 -1.45 -12.89 0.47
N MET A 217 -1.59 -13.49 -0.71
CA MET A 217 -2.86 -13.94 -1.27
C MET A 217 -2.77 -15.42 -1.64
N LYS A 218 -3.93 -16.05 -1.88
CA LYS A 218 -3.99 -17.45 -2.31
C LYS A 218 -3.25 -17.69 -3.63
N ASN A 219 -3.36 -16.76 -4.58
CA ASN A 219 -2.89 -16.93 -5.96
C ASN A 219 -1.63 -16.10 -6.28
N GLY A 220 -0.89 -15.67 -5.25
CA GLY A 220 0.25 -14.76 -5.42
C GLY A 220 0.48 -13.86 -4.22
N GLY A 221 1.14 -12.73 -4.47
CA GLY A 221 1.29 -11.69 -3.47
C GLY A 221 1.51 -10.34 -4.13
N ILE A 222 1.37 -9.27 -3.37
CA ILE A 222 1.73 -7.92 -3.81
C ILE A 222 2.85 -7.44 -2.90
N ILE A 223 3.98 -7.06 -3.46
CA ILE A 223 5.04 -6.37 -2.71
C ILE A 223 4.89 -4.88 -2.97
N ASN A 224 4.77 -4.11 -1.89
CA ASN A 224 4.68 -2.66 -1.93
C ASN A 224 5.97 -2.04 -1.40
N LEU A 225 6.50 -1.07 -2.13
CA LEU A 225 7.71 -0.32 -1.83
C LEU A 225 7.38 1.17 -1.74
N SER A 226 7.71 1.79 -0.61
CA SER A 226 7.68 3.25 -0.42
C SER A 226 9.05 3.82 -0.76
N LEU A 227 9.10 4.67 -1.79
CA LEU A 227 10.33 5.24 -2.33
C LEU A 227 10.37 6.76 -2.09
N GLY A 228 11.56 7.34 -2.06
CA GLY A 228 11.74 8.79 -2.16
C GLY A 228 11.37 9.28 -3.56
N LEU A 229 10.80 10.48 -3.67
CA LEU A 229 10.29 11.03 -4.94
C LEU A 229 11.33 11.02 -6.06
N GLU A 230 12.52 11.56 -5.79
CA GLU A 230 13.55 11.76 -6.81
C GLU A 230 14.05 10.43 -7.40
N GLN A 231 14.38 9.43 -6.56
CA GLN A 231 14.76 8.12 -7.07
C GLN A 231 13.57 7.38 -7.68
N GLY A 232 12.36 7.58 -7.14
CA GLY A 232 11.13 7.03 -7.70
C GLY A 232 10.93 7.44 -9.16
N LEU A 233 11.11 8.72 -9.48
CA LEU A 233 11.04 9.22 -10.86
C LEU A 233 12.12 8.60 -11.76
N ARG A 234 13.36 8.49 -11.29
CA ARG A 234 14.44 7.84 -12.05
C ARG A 234 14.17 6.36 -12.33
N ILE A 235 13.57 5.66 -11.36
CA ILE A 235 13.15 4.27 -11.51
C ILE A 235 12.00 4.19 -12.52
N GLN A 236 11.01 5.08 -12.43
CA GLN A 236 9.88 5.16 -13.36
C GLN A 236 10.37 5.36 -14.80
N GLU A 237 11.29 6.30 -15.05
CA GLU A 237 11.89 6.52 -16.36
C GLU A 237 12.54 5.25 -16.93
N LYS A 238 13.18 4.42 -16.08
CA LYS A 238 13.76 3.15 -16.53
C LYS A 238 12.71 2.10 -16.83
N LEU A 239 11.66 2.01 -16.03
CA LEU A 239 10.64 0.95 -16.11
C LEU A 239 9.67 1.12 -17.27
N TYR A 240 9.36 2.34 -17.67
CA TYR A 240 8.31 2.65 -18.66
C TYR A 240 8.88 3.22 -19.97
N THR A 241 10.10 2.82 -20.32
CA THR A 241 10.73 3.07 -21.63
C THR A 241 10.59 1.91 -22.60
#